data_AF-A0A7C4J3U5-F1
#
_entry.id   AF-A0A7C4J3U5-F1
#
_cell.length_a   1.000
_cell.length_b   1.000
_cell.length_c   1.000
_cell.angle_alpha   90.00
_cell.angle_beta   90.00
_cell.angle_gamma   90.00
#
_symmetry.space_group_name_H-M   'P 1'
#
loop_
_entity.id
_entity.type
_entity.pdbx_description
1 polymer ?
#
loop_
_entity_poly.entity_id
_entity_poly.type
_entity_poly.pdbx_seq_one_letter_code
_entity_poly.pdbx_strand_id
1 'polypeptide(L)' 'MKKILIMVTLVIFVCAVVQYGLSISLNPKRAACEQSCAEAKKKCIADAKKDEVKKAACNVAFDQCMQKCAKDYP' A
#
# COMPACT_ATOMS: atom_id res chain seq x y z
N MET A 1 8.53 -25.62 -27.66
CA MET A 1 7.86 -24.31 -27.91
C MET A 1 6.83 -23.92 -26.84
N LYS A 2 6.07 -24.84 -26.25
CA LYS A 2 5.05 -24.54 -25.21
C LYS A 2 5.60 -23.89 -23.93
N LYS A 3 6.82 -24.26 -23.51
CA LYS A 3 7.48 -23.72 -22.30
C LYS A 3 7.94 -22.27 -22.46
N ILE A 4 8.31 -21.86 -23.68
CA ILE A 4 8.78 -20.49 -23.98
C ILE A 4 7.60 -19.51 -23.95
N LEU A 5 6.45 -19.93 -24.49
CA LEU A 5 5.21 -19.13 -24.45
C LEU A 5 4.73 -18.81 -23.02
N ILE A 6 4.87 -19.77 -22.10
CA ILE A 6 4.49 -19.59 -20.68
C ILE A 6 5.46 -18.63 -19.97
N MET A 7 6.75 -18.71 -20.29
CA MET A 7 7.75 -17.85 -19.66
C MET A 7 7.62 -16.39 -20.12
N VAL A 8 7.30 -16.16 -21.39
CA VAL A 8 7.09 -14.81 -21.94
C VAL A 8 5.82 -14.16 -21.39
N THR A 9 4.73 -14.92 -21.21
CA THR A 9 3.48 -14.39 -20.63
C THR A 9 3.64 -14.01 -19.15
N LEU A 10 4.41 -14.77 -18.38
CA LEU A 10 4.72 -14.42 -16.98
C LEU A 10 5.52 -13.12 -16.87
N VAL A 11 6.49 -12.89 -17.74
CA VAL A 11 7.33 -11.67 -17.72
C VAL A 11 6.50 -10.43 -18.09
N ILE A 12 5.60 -10.54 -19.07
CA ILE A 12 4.71 -9.43 -19.47
C ILE A 12 3.75 -9.06 -18.34
N PHE A 13 3.24 -10.04 -17.59
CA PHE A 13 2.34 -9.79 -16.46
C PHE A 13 3.03 -9.06 -15.31
N VAL A 14 4.30 -9.38 -15.02
CA VAL A 14 5.09 -8.68 -13.99
C VAL A 14 5.41 -7.25 -14.42
N CYS A 15 5.78 -7.02 -15.69
CA CYS A 15 6.02 -5.66 -16.18
C CYS A 15 4.76 -4.78 -16.16
N ALA A 16 3.58 -5.34 -16.48
CA ALA A 16 2.32 -4.61 -16.40
C ALA A 16 1.97 -4.23 -14.94
N VAL A 17 2.11 -5.15 -13.98
CA VAL A 17 1.85 -4.84 -12.56
C VAL A 17 2.79 -3.77 -12.02
N VAL A 18 4.05 -3.74 -12.47
CA VAL A 18 5.01 -2.68 -12.11
C VAL A 18 4.65 -1.35 -12.78
N GLN A 19 4.28 -1.33 -14.06
CA GLN A 19 3.92 -0.09 -14.76
C GLN A 19 2.60 0.53 -14.27
N TYR A 20 1.59 -0.28 -13.93
CA TYR A 20 0.34 0.20 -13.33
C TYR A 20 0.48 0.51 -11.82
N GLY A 21 1.44 -0.12 -11.12
CA GLY A 21 1.77 0.20 -9.72
C GLY A 21 2.56 1.51 -9.56
N LEU A 22 3.27 1.95 -10.60
CA LEU A 22 4.08 3.19 -10.60
C LEU A 22 3.31 4.43 -11.09
N SER A 23 2.06 4.28 -11.52
CA SER A 23 1.29 5.37 -12.16
C SER A 23 0.37 6.16 -11.21
N ILE A 24 0.42 5.94 -9.90
CA ILE A 24 -0.38 6.72 -8.93
C ILE A 24 0.47 7.14 -7.73
N SER A 25 1.52 7.90 -7.96
CA SER A 25 2.00 8.95 -7.06
C SER A 25 3.21 9.61 -7.73
N LEU A 26 3.12 10.91 -8.01
CA LEU A 26 4.27 11.70 -8.48
C LEU A 26 5.43 11.74 -7.46
N ASN A 27 5.27 11.12 -6.27
CA ASN A 27 6.25 11.15 -5.20
C ASN A 27 6.44 9.74 -4.57
N PRO A 28 7.49 8.98 -4.95
CA PRO A 28 7.69 7.60 -4.48
C PRO A 28 7.90 7.50 -2.96
N LYS A 29 8.43 8.56 -2.33
CA LYS A 29 8.54 8.62 -0.86
C LYS A 29 7.19 8.75 -0.18
N ARG A 30 6.27 9.51 -0.78
CA ARG A 30 4.89 9.62 -0.31
C ARG A 30 4.17 8.28 -0.41
N ALA A 31 4.28 7.60 -1.56
CA ALA A 31 3.67 6.29 -1.76
C ALA A 31 4.16 5.25 -0.74
N ALA A 32 5.48 5.20 -0.48
CA ALA A 32 6.04 4.32 0.54
C ALA A 32 5.56 4.67 1.97
N CYS A 33 5.41 5.96 2.26
CA CYS A 33 4.87 6.44 3.54
C CYS A 33 3.40 6.02 3.71
N GLU A 34 2.55 6.30 2.72
CA GLU A 34 1.12 5.95 2.73
C GLU A 34 0.92 4.43 2.82
N GLN A 35 1.74 3.65 2.11
CA GLN A 35 1.72 2.19 2.20
C GLN A 35 2.09 1.69 3.61
N SER A 36 3.08 2.31 4.24
CA SER A 36 3.46 1.98 5.62
C SER A 36 2.33 2.31 6.61
N CYS A 37 1.64 3.45 6.43
CA CYS A 37 0.46 3.81 7.22
C CYS A 37 -0.67 2.78 7.05
N ALA A 38 -0.94 2.34 5.82
CA ALA A 38 -1.98 1.37 5.52
C ALA A 38 -1.69 0.00 6.14
N GLU A 39 -0.42 -0.44 6.11
CA GLU A 39 -0.01 -1.69 6.76
C GLU A 39 -0.14 -1.61 8.28
N ALA A 40 0.29 -0.49 8.89
CA ALA A 40 0.15 -0.25 10.32
C ALA A 40 -1.33 -0.26 10.76
N LYS A 41 -2.21 0.39 9.99
CA LYS A 41 -3.66 0.34 10.21
C LYS A 41 -4.18 -1.09 10.17
N LYS A 42 -3.79 -1.87 9.15
CA LYS A 42 -4.24 -3.26 9.01
C LYS A 42 -3.81 -4.11 10.22
N LYS A 43 -2.57 -3.97 10.68
CA LYS A 43 -2.06 -4.65 11.89
C LYS A 43 -2.82 -4.20 13.14
N CYS A 44 -3.05 -2.91 13.30
CA CYS A 44 -3.79 -2.34 14.43
C CYS A 44 -5.24 -2.83 14.48
N ILE A 45 -5.95 -2.83 13.34
CA ILE A 45 -7.32 -3.35 13.25
C ILE A 45 -7.38 -4.86 13.54
N ALA A 46 -6.38 -5.62 13.09
CA ALA A 46 -6.28 -7.05 13.39
C ALA A 46 -6.10 -7.32 14.90
N ASP A 47 -5.26 -6.51 15.57
CA ASP A 47 -5.05 -6.60 17.02
C ASP A 47 -6.29 -6.16 17.83
N ALA A 48 -6.99 -5.13 17.34
CA ALA A 48 -8.23 -4.63 17.94
C ALA A 48 -9.36 -5.66 17.96
N LYS A 49 -9.33 -6.70 17.10
CA LYS A 49 -10.35 -7.76 17.02
C LYS A 49 -11.78 -7.20 16.89
N LYS A 50 -12.59 -7.29 17.95
CA LYS A 50 -13.99 -6.83 18.02
C LYS A 50 -14.17 -5.52 18.82
N ASP A 51 -13.08 -4.94 19.31
CA ASP A 51 -13.09 -3.71 20.09
C ASP A 51 -13.21 -2.50 19.16
N GLU A 52 -14.40 -1.91 19.10
CA GLU A 52 -14.71 -0.78 18.24
C GLU A 52 -13.96 0.50 18.65
N VAL A 53 -13.63 0.67 19.93
CA VAL A 53 -12.86 1.82 20.42
C VAL A 53 -11.43 1.74 19.92
N LYS A 54 -10.81 0.55 19.99
CA LYS A 54 -9.48 0.32 19.43
C LYS A 54 -9.45 0.49 17.92
N LYS A 55 -10.48 0.03 17.20
CA LYS A 55 -10.58 0.27 15.75
C LYS A 55 -10.69 1.74 15.41
N ALA A 56 -11.48 2.51 16.15
CA ALA A 56 -11.57 3.95 15.99
C ALA A 56 -10.21 4.63 16.21
N ALA A 57 -9.47 4.23 17.26
CA ALA A 57 -8.11 4.71 17.50
C ALA A 57 -7.15 4.38 16.35
N CYS A 58 -7.23 3.16 15.80
CA CYS A 58 -6.45 2.77 14.61
C CYS A 58 -6.76 3.63 13.38
N ASN A 59 -8.03 4.01 13.18
CA ASN A 59 -8.44 4.90 12.10
C ASN A 59 -7.88 6.32 12.30
N VAL A 60 -8.01 6.88 13.50
CA VAL A 60 -7.46 8.21 13.82
C VAL A 60 -5.95 8.24 13.62
N ALA A 61 -5.23 7.22 14.10
CA ALA A 61 -3.79 7.10 13.91
C ALA A 61 -3.41 7.00 12.42
N PHE A 62 -4.20 6.29 11.62
CA PHE A 62 -4.02 6.22 10.18
C PHE A 62 -4.21 7.58 9.49
N ASP A 63 -5.28 8.31 9.82
CA ASP A 63 -5.54 9.63 9.22
C ASP A 63 -4.43 10.64 9.57
N GLN A 64 -3.91 10.58 10.80
CA GLN A 64 -2.75 11.38 11.18
C GLN A 64 -1.49 10.97 10.40
N CYS A 65 -1.27 9.67 10.20
CA CYS A 65 -0.16 9.16 9.43
C CYS A 65 -0.23 9.62 7.96
N MET A 66 -1.40 9.55 7.32
CA MET A 66 -1.62 10.02 5.95
C MET A 66 -1.40 11.53 5.81
N GLN A 67 -1.90 12.34 6.76
CA GLN A 67 -1.64 13.78 6.79
C GLN A 67 -0.15 14.10 6.95
N LYS A 68 0.55 13.34 7.80
CA LYS A 68 1.99 13.48 7.95
C LYS A 68 2.73 13.12 6.66
N CYS A 69 2.36 12.04 5.98
CA CYS A 69 2.94 11.68 4.69
C CYS A 69 2.75 12.77 3.64
N ALA A 70 1.56 13.38 3.57
CA ALA A 70 1.29 14.50 2.66
C ALA A 70 2.08 15.76 3.01
N LYS A 71 2.40 15.98 4.29
CA LYS A 71 3.20 17.12 4.76
C LYS A 71 4.71 16.92 4.53
N ASP A 72 5.24 15.74 4.88
CA ASP A 72 6.66 15.41 4.77
C ASP A 72 7.07 15.10 3.31
N TYR A 73 6.11 14.66 2.48
CA TYR A 73 6.30 14.31 1.07
C TYR A 73 5.16 14.90 0.21
N PRO A 74 5.16 16.22 -0.06
CA PRO A 74 4.11 16.88 -0.83
C PRO A 74 3.91 16.31 -2.24
#